data_AF-A0A7S0S3Q2-F1
#
_entry.id   AF-A0A7S0S3Q2-F1
#
_cell.length_a   1.000
_cell.length_b   1.000
_cell.length_c   1.000
_cell.angle_alpha   90.00
_cell.angle_beta   90.00
_cell.angle_gamma   90.00
#
_symmetry.space_group_name_H-M   'P 1'
#
loop_
_entity.id
_entity.type
_entity.pdbx_description
1 polymer ?
#
loop_
_entity_poly.entity_id
_entity_poly.type
_entity_poly.pdbx_seq_one_letter_code
_entity_poly.pdbx_strand_id
1 'polypeptide(L)'
;HTVTVQLHKVLALCPNLNMLGIGRNISLPAGYQLPAEAAAWCPELRTLKLDEGLHSVLQGLQPLLPQLTSLTAGPTAGPRLPWGLLQAARNLSQLHLPASVLAGGDMRD
;
A
#
# COMPACT_ATOMS: atom_id res chain seq x y z
N HIS A 1 5.90 18.33 11.43
CA HIS A 1 4.61 18.69 10.82
C HIS A 1 4.13 17.52 9.97
N THR A 2 3.10 16.81 10.43
CA THR A 2 2.51 15.71 9.65
C THR A 2 1.48 16.30 8.70
N VAL A 3 1.66 16.09 7.40
CA VAL A 3 0.68 16.51 6.41
C VAL A 3 -0.32 15.37 6.27
N THR A 4 -1.53 15.57 6.79
CA THR A 4 -2.63 14.63 6.55
C THR A 4 -3.12 14.82 5.13
N VAL A 5 -2.58 14.03 4.21
CA VAL A 5 -3.03 14.03 2.82
C VAL A 5 -4.34 13.24 2.74
N GLN A 6 -5.40 13.87 2.22
CA GLN A 6 -6.62 13.17 1.85
C GLN A 6 -6.34 12.35 0.60
N LEU A 7 -5.78 11.15 0.77
CA LEU A 7 -5.30 10.30 -0.32
C LEU A 7 -6.38 10.05 -1.38
N HIS A 8 -7.65 9.88 -0.99
CA HIS A 8 -8.77 9.72 -1.91
C HIS A 8 -8.92 10.91 -2.89
N LYS A 9 -8.65 12.14 -2.43
CA LYS A 9 -8.69 13.32 -3.30
C LYS A 9 -7.54 13.32 -4.31
N VAL A 10 -6.34 12.90 -3.86
CA VAL A 10 -5.18 12.80 -4.76
C VAL A 10 -5.46 11.77 -5.85
N LEU A 11 -5.98 10.59 -5.48
CA LEU A 11 -6.33 9.55 -6.43
C LEU A 11 -7.41 10.02 -7.41
N ALA A 12 -8.47 10.69 -6.93
CA ALA A 12 -9.51 11.24 -7.78
C ALA A 12 -9.03 12.35 -8.73
N LEU A 13 -8.02 13.13 -8.34
CA LEU A 13 -7.45 14.21 -9.16
C LEU A 13 -6.33 13.74 -10.11
N CYS A 14 -5.82 12.53 -9.94
CA CYS A 14 -4.71 11.99 -10.71
C CYS A 14 -5.10 10.67 -11.41
N PRO A 15 -5.96 10.71 -12.44
CA PRO A 15 -6.47 9.49 -13.07
C PRO A 15 -5.41 8.67 -13.81
N ASN A 16 -4.34 9.32 -14.28
CA ASN A 16 -3.23 8.68 -14.98
C ASN A 16 -2.07 8.28 -14.03
N LEU A 17 -2.29 8.30 -12.72
CA LEU A 17 -1.27 7.94 -11.74
C LEU A 17 -0.90 6.46 -11.88
N ASN A 18 0.33 6.18 -12.30
CA ASN A 18 0.83 4.81 -12.47
C ASN A 18 1.68 4.30 -11.30
N MET A 19 2.16 5.22 -10.45
CA MET A 19 2.97 4.95 -9.28
C MET A 19 2.50 5.81 -8.10
N LEU A 20 2.30 5.16 -6.95
CA LEU A 20 2.01 5.82 -5.68
C LEU A 20 3.12 5.50 -4.68
N GLY A 21 3.74 6.53 -4.11
CA GLY A 21 4.69 6.42 -3.01
C GLY A 21 4.11 6.99 -1.72
N ILE A 22 4.06 6.19 -0.66
CA ILE A 22 3.65 6.62 0.68
C ILE A 22 4.85 6.50 1.60
N GLY A 23 5.40 7.65 2.01
CA GLY A 23 6.59 7.75 2.85
C GLY A 23 6.31 8.38 4.23
N ARG A 24 7.38 8.61 5.00
CA ARG A 24 7.35 9.09 6.41
C ARG A 24 6.53 10.36 6.68
N ASN A 25 6.32 11.19 5.66
CA ASN A 25 5.60 12.45 5.79
C ASN A 25 4.10 12.33 5.45
N ILE A 26 3.65 11.14 5.04
CA ILE A 26 2.26 10.85 4.70
C ILE A 26 1.73 9.85 5.73
N SER A 27 1.02 10.36 6.73
CA SER A 27 0.29 9.52 7.68
C SER A 27 -1.17 9.43 7.25
N LEU A 28 -1.67 8.20 7.12
CA LEU A 28 -3.11 7.96 7.01
C LEU A 28 -3.69 7.94 8.43
N PRO A 29 -4.86 8.56 8.66
CA PRO A 29 -5.51 8.49 9.96
C PRO A 29 -5.86 7.03 10.31
N ALA A 30 -5.93 6.72 11.61
CA ALA A 30 -6.30 5.39 12.06
C ALA A 30 -7.70 5.02 11.51
N GLY A 31 -7.83 3.81 10.94
CA GLY A 31 -9.06 3.36 10.30
C GLY A 31 -9.33 3.97 8.91
N TYR A 32 -8.36 4.68 8.31
CA TYR A 32 -8.49 5.17 6.94
C TYR A 32 -8.67 3.99 5.98
N GLN A 33 -9.79 4.01 5.25
CA GLN A 33 -10.08 3.05 4.20
C GLN A 33 -10.48 3.80 2.93
N LEU A 34 -9.89 3.41 1.81
CA LEU A 34 -10.39 3.83 0.52
C LEU A 34 -11.72 3.13 0.26
N PRO A 35 -12.68 3.83 -0.38
CA PRO A 35 -13.89 3.18 -0.83
C PRO A 35 -13.57 2.17 -1.94
N ALA A 36 -14.46 1.20 -2.16
CA ALA A 36 -14.22 0.11 -3.11
C ALA A 36 -14.00 0.61 -4.55
N GLU A 37 -14.63 1.72 -4.93
CA GLU A 37 -14.49 2.38 -6.22
C GLU A 37 -13.16 3.13 -6.42
N ALA A 38 -12.30 3.24 -5.39
CA ALA A 38 -11.04 3.96 -5.51
C ALA A 38 -10.10 3.37 -6.58
N ALA A 39 -10.24 2.07 -6.87
CA ALA A 39 -9.56 1.40 -7.99
C ALA A 39 -9.90 2.04 -9.34
N ALA A 40 -11.15 2.47 -9.52
CA ALA A 40 -11.60 3.12 -10.75
C ALA A 40 -11.06 4.56 -10.89
N TRP A 41 -10.61 5.20 -9.80
CA TRP A 41 -10.05 6.54 -9.87
C TRP A 41 -8.65 6.58 -10.49
N CYS A 42 -7.85 5.53 -10.29
CA CYS A 42 -6.51 5.41 -10.87
C CYS A 42 -6.35 4.07 -11.61
N PRO A 43 -7.01 3.85 -12.77
CA PRO A 43 -7.00 2.57 -13.47
C PRO A 43 -5.59 2.11 -13.92
N GLU A 44 -4.69 3.07 -14.09
CA GLU A 44 -3.30 2.84 -14.50
C GLU A 44 -2.33 2.62 -13.32
N LEU A 45 -2.81 2.64 -12.07
CA LEU A 45 -1.95 2.44 -10.92
C LEU A 45 -1.47 0.98 -10.88
N ARG A 46 -0.17 0.81 -11.13
CA ARG A 46 0.51 -0.49 -11.17
C ARG A 46 1.55 -0.64 -10.08
N THR A 47 2.13 0.47 -9.61
CA THR A 47 3.24 0.44 -8.65
C THR A 47 2.88 1.12 -7.34
N LEU A 48 3.11 0.43 -6.22
CA LEU A 48 2.99 0.98 -4.88
C LEU A 48 4.32 0.88 -4.14
N LYS A 49 4.77 2.00 -3.57
CA LYS A 49 5.97 2.07 -2.72
C LYS A 49 5.58 2.55 -1.33
N LEU A 50 5.99 1.85 -0.30
CA LEU A 50 5.62 2.10 1.10
C LEU A 50 6.88 2.17 1.96
N ASP A 51 7.22 3.32 2.54
CA ASP A 51 8.38 3.38 3.44
C ASP A 51 8.04 3.03 4.89
N GLU A 52 6.82 3.28 5.36
CA GLU A 52 6.40 3.03 6.74
C GLU A 52 4.99 2.44 6.85
N GLY A 53 4.75 1.68 7.93
CA GLY A 53 3.39 1.33 8.36
C GLY A 53 2.62 0.41 7.40
N LEU A 54 3.27 -0.63 6.86
CA LEU A 54 2.65 -1.62 5.95
C LEU A 54 1.22 -2.00 6.39
N HIS A 55 1.01 -2.34 7.65
CA HIS A 55 -0.24 -2.92 8.10
C HIS A 55 -1.44 -1.97 7.95
N SER A 56 -1.37 -0.78 8.55
CA SER A 56 -2.49 0.18 8.55
C SER A 56 -2.67 0.84 7.19
N VAL A 57 -1.58 1.12 6.48
CA VAL A 57 -1.64 1.75 5.15
C VAL A 57 -2.22 0.78 4.14
N LEU A 58 -1.71 -0.45 4.08
CA LEU A 58 -2.19 -1.42 3.10
C LEU A 58 -3.65 -1.81 3.31
N GLN A 59 -4.13 -1.92 4.56
CA GLN A 59 -5.56 -2.15 4.82
C GLN A 59 -6.40 -1.03 4.21
N GLY A 60 -5.95 0.21 4.33
CA GLY A 60 -6.62 1.34 3.70
C GLY A 60 -6.58 1.35 2.18
N LEU A 61 -5.56 0.71 1.59
CA LEU A 61 -5.37 0.63 0.14
C LEU A 61 -5.88 -0.67 -0.49
N GLN A 62 -6.59 -1.50 0.26
CA GLN A 62 -7.06 -2.80 -0.21
C GLN A 62 -7.75 -2.78 -1.58
N PRO A 63 -8.59 -1.78 -1.91
CA PRO A 63 -9.23 -1.69 -3.23
C PRO A 63 -8.23 -1.54 -4.40
N LEU A 64 -7.06 -0.96 -4.17
CA LEU A 64 -6.06 -0.70 -5.21
C LEU A 64 -5.15 -1.92 -5.48
N LEU A 65 -5.11 -2.89 -4.58
CA LEU A 65 -4.19 -4.03 -4.67
C LEU A 65 -4.39 -4.91 -5.91
N PRO A 66 -5.62 -5.23 -6.34
CA PRO A 66 -5.83 -6.17 -7.44
C PRO A 66 -5.22 -5.70 -8.76
N GLN A 67 -4.99 -4.41 -8.95
CA GLN A 67 -4.43 -3.84 -10.18
C GLN A 67 -2.92 -3.58 -10.10
N LEU A 68 -2.29 -3.76 -8.91
CA LEU A 68 -0.86 -3.56 -8.74
C LEU A 68 -0.07 -4.73 -9.33
N THR A 69 1.01 -4.40 -10.04
CA THR A 69 1.99 -5.35 -10.56
C THR A 69 3.32 -5.26 -9.82
N SER A 70 3.60 -4.13 -9.17
CA SER A 70 4.81 -3.94 -8.38
C SER A 70 4.51 -3.39 -6.99
N LEU A 71 5.01 -4.06 -5.95
CA LEU A 71 4.97 -3.60 -4.57
C LEU A 71 6.38 -3.48 -4.02
N THR A 72 6.72 -2.32 -3.46
CA THR A 72 7.99 -2.09 -2.75
C THR A 72 7.70 -1.65 -1.33
N ALA A 73 8.24 -2.39 -0.37
CA ALA A 73 8.26 -1.99 1.04
C ALA A 73 9.68 -1.49 1.40
N GLY A 74 9.76 -0.38 2.11
CA GLY A 74 10.99 0.21 2.62
C GLY A 74 11.39 -0.37 3.98
N PRO A 75 12.62 -0.13 4.46
CA PRO A 75 13.20 -0.81 5.63
C PRO A 75 12.47 -0.60 6.96
N THR A 76 11.71 0.48 7.07
CA THR A 76 10.87 0.84 8.22
C THR A 76 9.44 0.29 8.13
N ALA A 77 9.14 -0.44 7.06
CA ALA A 77 8.00 -1.31 6.97
C ALA A 77 8.16 -2.44 8.01
N GLY A 78 7.42 -2.34 9.11
CA GLY A 78 7.54 -3.26 10.24
C GLY A 78 7.38 -4.75 9.88
N PRO A 79 7.65 -5.65 10.85
CA PRO A 79 7.88 -7.08 10.62
C PRO A 79 6.67 -7.90 10.14
N ARG A 80 5.48 -7.30 9.98
CA ARG A 80 4.23 -8.03 9.75
C ARG A 80 3.56 -7.57 8.46
N LEU A 81 3.97 -8.19 7.36
CA LEU A 81 3.23 -8.05 6.11
C LEU A 81 2.00 -8.98 6.17
N PRO A 82 0.77 -8.43 6.12
CA PRO A 82 -0.44 -9.25 6.24
C PRO A 82 -0.62 -10.15 5.01
N TRP A 83 -0.60 -11.47 5.21
CA TRP A 83 -0.67 -12.45 4.13
C TRP A 83 -1.95 -12.34 3.28
N GLY A 84 -3.10 -12.10 3.91
CA GLY A 84 -4.38 -11.89 3.20
C GLY A 84 -4.34 -10.70 2.23
N LEU A 85 -3.37 -9.81 2.38
CA LEU A 85 -3.20 -8.62 1.56
C LEU A 85 -2.34 -8.91 0.32
N LEU A 86 -1.35 -9.80 0.43
CA LEU A 86 -0.70 -10.41 -0.75
C LEU A 86 -1.69 -11.24 -1.56
N GLN A 87 -2.62 -11.93 -0.91
CA GLN A 87 -3.67 -12.68 -1.59
C GLN A 87 -4.61 -11.78 -2.41
N ALA A 88 -4.79 -10.51 -2.01
CA ALA A 88 -5.57 -9.53 -2.76
C ALA A 88 -4.76 -8.94 -3.93
N ALA A 89 -3.44 -8.87 -3.81
CA ALA A 89 -2.52 -8.36 -4.84
C ALA A 89 -2.10 -9.45 -5.84
N ARG A 90 -3.07 -10.14 -6.45
CA ARG A 90 -2.86 -11.33 -7.29
C ARG A 90 -2.08 -11.07 -8.59
N ASN A 91 -2.06 -9.83 -9.05
CA ASN A 91 -1.38 -9.44 -10.28
C ASN A 91 0.07 -8.98 -10.06
N LEU A 92 0.59 -9.09 -8.83
CA LEU A 92 1.98 -8.75 -8.52
C LEU A 92 2.94 -9.67 -9.26
N SER A 93 3.76 -9.07 -10.13
CA SER A 93 4.92 -9.71 -10.77
C SER A 93 6.23 -9.33 -10.07
N GLN A 94 6.24 -8.20 -9.34
CA GLN A 94 7.41 -7.71 -8.63
C GLN A 94 7.06 -7.41 -7.18
N LEU A 95 7.81 -8.00 -6.26
CA LEU A 95 7.68 -7.79 -4.83
C LEU A 95 9.07 -7.54 -4.25
N HIS A 96 9.30 -6.33 -3.74
CA HIS A 96 10.54 -5.95 -3.07
C HIS A 96 10.23 -5.67 -1.61
N LEU A 97 10.74 -6.53 -0.72
CA LEU A 97 10.57 -6.42 0.73
C LEU A 97 11.93 -6.19 1.40
N PRO A 98 11.98 -5.41 2.48
CA PRO A 98 13.20 -5.29 3.26
C PRO A 98 13.42 -6.56 4.09
N ALA A 99 14.68 -6.81 4.47
CA ALA A 99 15.03 -7.96 5.32
C ALA A 99 14.25 -7.99 6.65
N SER A 100 13.86 -6.83 7.17
CA SER A 100 13.06 -6.68 8.39
C SER A 100 11.65 -7.29 8.28
N VAL A 101 11.05 -7.32 7.10
CA VAL A 101 9.74 -7.94 6.86
C VAL A 101 9.84 -9.47 6.84
N LEU A 102 10.95 -10.01 6.34
CA LEU A 102 11.19 -11.45 6.30
C LEU A 102 11.56 -12.03 7.67
N ALA A 103 12.14 -11.21 8.56
CA ALA A 103 12.51 -11.60 9.91
C ALA A 103 11.32 -11.77 10.88
N GLY A 104 10.13 -11.28 10.51
CA GLY A 104 8.93 -11.30 11.35
C GLY A 104 7.94 -12.44 11.08
N GLY A 105 8.31 -13.40 10.22
CA GLY A 105 7.51 -14.57 9.92
C GLY A 105 7.49 -15.56 11.09
N ASP A 106 6.69 -15.27 12.11
CA ASP A 106 6.20 -16.32 13.01
C ASP A 106 5.26 -17.22 12.19
N MET A 107 5.74 -18.41 11.82
CA MET A 107 4.92 -19.49 11.27
C MET A 107 4.05 -20.05 12.40
N ARG A 108 3.06 -19.31 12.86
CA ARG A 108 1.98 -19.87 13.68
C ARG A 108 0.65 -19.26 13.28
N ASP A 109 -0.14 -20.12 12.65
CA ASP A 109 -1.60 -20.09 12.65
C ASP A 109 -2.19 -19.71 14.01
#